data_AF-A0A2A6BUS1-F1
#
_entry.id   AF-A0A2A6BUS1-F1
#
_cell.length_a   1.000
_cell.length_b   1.000
_cell.length_c   1.000
_cell.angle_alpha   90.00
_cell.angle_beta   90.00
_cell.angle_gamma   90.00
#
_symmetry.space_group_name_H-M   'P 1'
#
loop_
_entity.id
_entity.type
_entity.pdbx_description
1 polymer ?
#
loop_
_entity_poly.entity_id
_entity_poly.type
_entity_poly.pdbx_seq_one_letter_code
_entity_poly.pdbx_strand_id
1 'polypeptide(L)'
;MSRFNANDPKYISCCCGAHVAKLAQVFIILTLVSHFIEIFKLSPLALIGLLIACFGTLAVFQQMRTAIRVFIVLEVIYILLYVACQMIVLAETPTAKGDSNLLGQTIFTIFLAIACNFPFLITYYNLSEFIADREAAERVPVQFQVLVKPVATPAAPAATRSVPLLRSAAVPSAPPAEVPHGASSSDAPPPYEEKA
;
A
#
# COMPACT_ATOMS: atom_id res chain seq x y z
N MET A 1 25.34 13.29 2.34
CA MET A 1 24.02 12.80 1.93
C MET A 1 23.73 11.51 2.68
N SER A 2 22.69 11.46 3.50
CA SER A 2 22.26 10.22 4.15
C SER A 2 21.75 9.25 3.09
N ARG A 3 22.22 8.00 3.12
CA ARG A 3 21.67 6.93 2.28
C ARG A 3 20.20 6.74 2.65
N PHE A 4 19.33 6.59 1.65
CA PHE A 4 17.93 6.24 1.88
C PHE A 4 17.84 4.92 2.65
N ASN A 5 17.07 4.93 3.73
CA ASN A 5 16.78 3.75 4.53
C ASN A 5 15.27 3.49 4.46
N ALA A 6 14.87 2.41 3.81
CA ALA A 6 13.46 2.02 3.72
C ALA A 6 12.85 1.69 5.10
N ASN A 7 13.67 1.30 6.07
CA ASN A 7 13.24 0.95 7.43
C ASN A 7 13.42 2.13 8.41
N ASP A 8 13.51 3.36 7.90
CA ASP A 8 13.55 4.54 8.77
C ASP A 8 12.25 4.61 9.61
N PRO A 9 12.33 4.83 10.94
CA PRO A 9 11.15 4.91 11.81
C PRO A 9 10.11 5.93 11.34
N LYS A 10 10.48 6.94 10.53
CA LYS A 10 9.51 7.86 9.92
C LYS A 10 8.50 7.20 8.96
N TYR A 11 8.79 6.00 8.45
CA TYR A 11 7.92 5.23 7.55
C TYR A 11 7.17 4.09 8.23
N ILE A 12 7.28 4.02 9.55
CA ILE A 12 6.72 2.96 10.36
C ILE A 12 5.59 3.54 11.22
N SER A 13 4.42 2.92 11.15
CA SER A 13 3.27 3.31 11.96
C SER A 13 3.49 3.02 13.45
N CYS A 14 3.07 3.97 14.29
CA CYS A 14 3.17 3.91 15.75
C CYS A 14 2.40 2.73 16.37
N CYS A 15 1.29 2.30 15.77
CA CYS A 15 0.37 1.37 16.45
C CYS A 15 0.72 -0.11 16.26
N CYS A 16 1.48 -0.48 15.22
CA CYS A 16 1.78 -1.90 14.94
C CYS A 16 3.15 -2.13 14.28
N GLY A 17 3.98 -1.09 14.13
CA GLY A 17 5.23 -1.21 13.37
C GLY A 17 5.00 -1.48 11.88
N ALA A 18 3.78 -1.27 11.37
CA ALA A 18 3.44 -1.53 9.97
C ALA A 18 4.11 -0.49 9.06
N HIS A 19 4.75 -0.95 7.98
CA HIS A 19 5.33 -0.08 6.98
C HIS A 19 4.25 0.69 6.22
N VAL A 20 4.48 1.99 5.96
CA VAL A 20 3.52 2.91 5.35
C VAL A 20 2.89 2.37 4.06
N ALA A 21 3.68 1.69 3.21
CA ALA A 21 3.18 1.10 1.97
C ALA A 21 2.13 -0.01 2.19
N LYS A 22 2.31 -0.87 3.20
CA LYS A 22 1.36 -1.93 3.52
C LYS A 22 0.10 -1.35 4.16
N LEU A 23 0.28 -0.36 5.04
CA LEU A 23 -0.85 0.34 5.66
C LEU A 23 -1.72 1.04 4.62
N ALA A 24 -1.10 1.77 3.68
CA ALA A 24 -1.80 2.44 2.59
C ALA A 24 -2.57 1.45 1.69
N GLN A 25 -2.00 0.28 1.40
CA GLN A 25 -2.68 -0.78 0.64
C GLN A 25 -3.93 -1.30 1.37
N VAL A 26 -3.87 -1.49 2.68
CA VAL A 26 -5.05 -1.90 3.46
C VAL A 26 -6.10 -0.80 3.47
N PHE A 27 -5.70 0.45 3.72
CA PHE A 27 -6.63 1.58 3.77
C PHE A 27 -7.31 1.86 2.44
N ILE A 28 -6.63 1.72 1.31
CA ILE A 28 -7.26 1.94 0.01
C ILE A 28 -8.30 0.86 -0.31
N ILE A 29 -8.08 -0.38 0.13
CA ILE A 29 -9.08 -1.45 0.01
C ILE A 29 -10.29 -1.14 0.90
N LEU A 30 -10.09 -0.69 2.15
CA LEU A 30 -11.19 -0.28 3.03
C LEU A 30 -11.99 0.88 2.43
N THR A 31 -11.31 1.86 1.85
CA THR A 31 -11.93 3.00 1.17
C THR A 31 -12.77 2.54 -0.03
N LEU A 32 -12.24 1.63 -0.84
CA LEU A 32 -12.95 1.04 -1.97
C LEU A 32 -14.21 0.28 -1.54
N VAL A 33 -14.13 -0.53 -0.49
CA VAL A 33 -15.28 -1.26 0.07
C VAL A 33 -16.32 -0.29 0.60
N SER A 34 -15.91 0.77 1.32
CA SER A 34 -16.83 1.80 1.82
C SER A 34 -17.61 2.46 0.68
N HIS A 35 -16.91 2.89 -0.38
CA HIS A 35 -17.55 3.50 -1.55
C HIS A 35 -18.43 2.52 -2.32
N PHE A 36 -18.05 1.24 -2.39
CA PHE A 36 -18.87 0.20 -3.00
C PHE A 36 -20.20 0.02 -2.25
N ILE A 37 -20.18 0.07 -0.91
CA ILE A 37 -21.42 0.01 -0.11
C ILE A 37 -22.30 1.24 -0.36
N GLU A 38 -21.73 2.42 -0.57
CA GLU A 38 -22.50 3.63 -0.86
C GLU A 38 -23.24 3.59 -2.20
N ILE A 39 -22.80 2.79 -3.17
CA ILE A 39 -23.48 2.63 -4.46
C ILE A 39 -24.90 2.09 -4.28
N PHE A 40 -25.16 1.28 -3.25
CA PHE A 40 -26.52 0.79 -2.96
C PHE A 40 -27.51 1.92 -2.64
N LYS A 41 -27.02 3.12 -2.27
CA LYS A 41 -27.86 4.32 -2.08
C LYS A 41 -28.27 4.98 -3.41
N LEU A 42 -27.79 4.49 -4.56
CA LEU A 42 -28.11 4.98 -5.91
C LEU A 42 -27.90 6.49 -6.11
N SER A 43 -26.99 7.10 -5.33
CA SER A 43 -26.68 8.52 -5.46
C SER A 43 -25.64 8.73 -6.56
N PRO A 44 -25.77 9.78 -7.40
CA PRO A 44 -24.75 10.09 -8.41
C PRO A 44 -23.39 10.42 -7.79
N LEU A 45 -23.41 10.94 -6.56
CA LEU A 45 -22.19 11.23 -5.80
C LEU A 45 -21.43 9.94 -5.44
N ALA A 46 -22.14 8.86 -5.07
CA ALA A 46 -21.51 7.57 -4.78
C ALA A 46 -20.77 6.99 -6.00
N LEU A 47 -21.30 7.18 -7.21
CA LEU A 47 -20.60 6.74 -8.43
C LEU A 47 -19.29 7.51 -8.65
N ILE A 48 -19.29 8.82 -8.43
CA ILE A 48 -18.09 9.66 -8.52
C ILE A 48 -17.06 9.20 -7.48
N GLY A 49 -17.49 8.98 -6.23
CA GLY A 49 -16.63 8.47 -5.17
C GLY A 49 -16.02 7.12 -5.51
N LEU A 50 -16.78 6.18 -6.09
CA LEU A 50 -16.24 4.90 -6.55
C LEU A 50 -15.15 5.09 -7.61
N LEU A 51 -15.35 5.96 -8.60
CA LEU A 51 -14.35 6.22 -9.64
C LEU A 51 -13.06 6.78 -9.04
N ILE A 52 -13.17 7.69 -8.07
CA ILE A 52 -12.02 8.23 -7.34
C ILE A 52 -11.32 7.11 -6.55
N ALA A 53 -12.05 6.25 -5.85
CA ALA A 53 -11.49 5.12 -5.12
C ALA A 53 -10.79 4.09 -6.03
N CYS A 54 -11.34 3.80 -7.21
CA CYS A 54 -10.71 2.96 -8.23
C CYS A 54 -9.40 3.58 -8.73
N PHE A 55 -9.40 4.87 -9.03
CA PHE A 55 -8.20 5.60 -9.41
C PHE A 55 -7.13 5.58 -8.30
N GLY A 56 -7.53 5.83 -7.06
CA GLY A 56 -6.67 5.76 -5.88
C GLY A 56 -6.07 4.38 -5.68
N THR A 57 -6.87 3.33 -5.88
CA THR A 57 -6.41 1.93 -5.82
C THR A 57 -5.28 1.70 -6.82
N LEU A 58 -5.49 2.05 -8.10
CA LEU A 58 -4.44 1.93 -9.11
C LEU A 58 -3.19 2.74 -8.76
N ALA A 59 -3.36 3.98 -8.27
CA ALA A 59 -2.26 4.85 -7.88
C ALA A 59 -1.41 4.28 -6.74
N VAL A 60 -2.06 3.71 -5.71
CA VAL A 60 -1.39 3.12 -4.53
C VAL A 60 -0.67 1.82 -4.91
N PHE A 61 -1.30 0.95 -5.70
CA PHE A 61 -0.69 -0.32 -6.11
C PHE A 61 0.48 -0.12 -7.07
N GLN A 62 0.38 0.83 -7.99
CA GLN A 62 1.47 1.17 -8.92
C GLN A 62 2.53 2.10 -8.29
N GLN A 63 2.33 2.55 -7.05
CA GLN A 63 3.23 3.45 -6.32
C GLN A 63 3.59 4.71 -7.13
N MET A 64 2.61 5.27 -7.85
CA MET A 64 2.82 6.46 -8.67
C MET A 64 2.64 7.73 -7.82
N ARG A 65 3.74 8.42 -7.49
CA ARG A 65 3.71 9.60 -6.60
C ARG A 65 2.69 10.66 -7.04
N THR A 66 2.73 11.06 -8.31
CA THR A 66 1.84 12.11 -8.83
C THR A 66 0.38 11.69 -8.78
N ALA A 67 0.08 10.43 -9.11
CA ALA A 67 -1.29 9.92 -9.07
C ALA A 67 -1.82 9.86 -7.63
N ILE A 68 -0.99 9.47 -6.64
CA ILE A 68 -1.37 9.47 -5.23
C ILE A 68 -1.71 10.90 -4.76
N ARG A 69 -0.91 11.90 -5.14
CA ARG A 69 -1.19 13.29 -4.77
C ARG A 69 -2.49 13.81 -5.41
N VAL A 70 -2.72 13.49 -6.68
CA VAL A 70 -3.99 13.82 -7.36
C VAL A 70 -5.17 13.14 -6.67
N PHE A 71 -5.03 11.86 -6.31
CA PHE A 71 -6.05 11.12 -5.56
C PHE A 71 -6.37 11.80 -4.22
N ILE A 72 -5.36 12.19 -3.42
CA ILE A 72 -5.58 12.91 -2.15
C ILE A 72 -6.39 14.19 -2.36
N VAL A 73 -6.07 14.97 -3.39
CA VAL A 73 -6.79 16.23 -3.70
C VAL A 73 -8.24 15.93 -4.11
N LEU A 74 -8.45 14.94 -4.98
CA LEU A 74 -9.79 14.53 -5.41
C LEU A 74 -10.63 14.02 -4.24
N GLU A 75 -10.04 13.24 -3.34
CA GLU A 75 -10.70 12.71 -2.14
C GLU A 75 -11.12 13.84 -1.20
N VAL A 76 -10.25 14.83 -0.98
CA VAL A 76 -10.59 16.02 -0.16
C VAL A 76 -11.75 16.79 -0.79
N ILE A 77 -11.72 17.02 -2.10
CA ILE A 77 -12.82 17.70 -2.81
C ILE A 77 -14.12 16.90 -2.69
N TYR A 78 -14.05 15.57 -2.86
CA TYR A 78 -15.19 14.67 -2.71
C TYR A 78 -15.81 14.76 -1.31
N ILE A 79 -14.98 14.71 -0.25
CA ILE A 79 -15.44 14.85 1.14
C ILE A 79 -16.14 16.21 1.35
N LEU A 80 -15.57 17.30 0.82
CA LEU A 80 -16.19 18.63 0.94
C LEU A 80 -17.54 18.70 0.22
N LEU A 81 -17.65 18.13 -0.97
CA LEU A 81 -18.91 18.04 -1.72
C LEU A 81 -19.95 17.19 -0.97
N TYR A 82 -19.53 16.05 -0.41
CA TYR A 82 -20.39 15.19 0.39
C TYR A 82 -20.95 15.93 1.61
N VAL A 83 -20.10 16.65 2.35
CA VAL A 83 -20.53 17.47 3.49
C VAL A 83 -21.48 18.58 3.05
N ALA A 84 -21.19 19.27 1.95
CA ALA A 84 -22.06 20.31 1.42
C ALA A 84 -23.45 19.77 1.06
N CYS A 85 -23.53 18.63 0.39
CA CYS A 85 -24.79 17.96 0.09
C CYS A 85 -25.58 17.60 1.36
N GLN A 86 -24.92 17.07 2.40
CA GLN A 86 -25.58 16.76 3.67
C GLN A 86 -26.13 18.02 4.36
N MET A 87 -25.41 19.14 4.29
CA MET A 87 -25.87 20.42 4.84
C MET A 87 -27.07 20.98 4.07
N ILE A 88 -27.11 20.83 2.75
CA ILE A 88 -28.26 21.24 1.93
C ILE A 88 -29.49 20.39 2.29
N VAL A 89 -29.36 19.07 2.35
CA VAL A 89 -30.46 18.18 2.74
C VAL A 89 -30.99 18.55 4.13
N LEU A 90 -30.10 18.80 5.08
CA LEU A 90 -30.46 19.24 6.42
C LEU A 90 -31.18 20.60 6.45
N ALA A 91 -30.78 21.53 5.58
CA ALA A 91 -31.43 22.84 5.47
C ALA A 91 -32.80 22.77 4.81
N GLU A 92 -33.00 21.85 3.86
CA GLU A 92 -34.26 21.66 3.14
C GLU A 92 -35.27 20.79 3.90
N THR A 93 -34.83 19.93 4.82
CA THR A 93 -35.76 19.16 5.64
C THR A 93 -36.58 20.12 6.52
N PRO A 94 -37.90 20.25 6.28
CA PRO A 94 -38.74 21.08 7.13
C PRO A 94 -38.72 20.43 8.50
N THR A 95 -38.00 21.04 9.44
CA THR A 95 -37.96 20.60 10.83
C THR A 95 -39.37 20.77 11.40
N ALA A 96 -40.20 19.75 11.22
CA ALA A 96 -41.52 19.65 11.82
C ALA A 96 -41.29 19.55 13.33
N LYS A 97 -41.30 20.70 14.01
CA LYS A 97 -41.23 20.85 15.47
C LYS A 97 -40.16 19.98 16.16
N GLY A 98 -38.94 20.51 16.26
CA GLY A 98 -38.11 20.25 17.44
C GLY A 98 -37.38 18.91 17.53
N ASP A 99 -37.13 18.20 16.43
CA ASP A 99 -36.20 17.06 16.42
C ASP A 99 -34.74 17.54 16.50
N SER A 100 -34.34 18.09 17.65
CA SER A 100 -32.94 18.40 18.00
C SER A 100 -32.02 17.18 17.84
N ASN A 101 -32.60 15.98 17.90
CA ASN A 101 -31.91 14.71 17.70
C ASN A 101 -31.40 14.53 16.26
N LEU A 102 -32.17 14.97 15.24
CA LEU A 102 -31.77 14.81 13.83
C LEU A 102 -30.59 15.73 13.48
N LEU A 103 -30.67 17.00 13.90
CA LEU A 103 -29.58 17.97 13.71
C LEU A 103 -28.30 17.50 14.39
N GLY A 104 -28.41 17.06 15.66
CA GLY A 104 -27.27 16.53 16.42
C GLY A 104 -26.66 15.29 15.76
N GLN A 105 -27.49 14.36 15.27
CA GLN A 105 -27.04 13.13 14.61
C GLN A 105 -26.32 13.41 13.29
N THR A 106 -26.84 14.32 12.47
CA THR A 106 -26.20 14.70 11.19
C THR A 106 -24.85 15.35 11.42
N ILE A 107 -24.78 16.31 12.35
CA ILE A 107 -23.50 16.98 12.71
C ILE A 107 -22.50 15.94 13.23
N PHE A 108 -22.92 15.08 14.16
CA PHE A 108 -22.06 14.03 14.71
C PHE A 108 -21.52 13.10 13.61
N THR A 109 -22.37 12.72 12.65
CA THR A 109 -22.01 11.84 11.54
C THR A 109 -21.00 12.52 10.60
N ILE A 110 -21.16 13.81 10.32
CA ILE A 110 -20.20 14.61 9.54
C ILE A 110 -18.83 14.64 10.24
N PHE A 111 -18.81 14.96 11.54
CA PHE A 111 -17.58 14.99 12.32
C PHE A 111 -16.88 13.62 12.34
N LEU A 112 -17.64 12.55 12.55
CA LEU A 112 -17.11 11.19 12.55
C LEU A 112 -16.53 10.82 11.18
N ALA A 113 -17.22 11.16 10.08
CA ALA A 113 -16.73 10.90 8.73
C ALA A 113 -15.39 11.61 8.46
N ILE A 114 -15.26 12.88 8.84
CA ILE A 114 -14.01 13.64 8.68
C ILE A 114 -12.89 13.01 9.54
N ALA A 115 -13.19 12.72 10.81
CA ALA A 115 -12.23 12.14 11.74
C ALA A 115 -11.69 10.77 11.28
N CYS A 116 -12.55 9.93 10.68
CA CYS A 116 -12.15 8.62 10.16
C CYS A 116 -11.31 8.73 8.87
N ASN A 117 -11.59 9.69 7.98
CA ASN A 117 -10.87 9.85 6.72
C ASN A 117 -9.50 10.53 6.88
N PHE A 118 -9.35 11.41 7.88
CA PHE A 118 -8.11 12.14 8.12
C PHE A 118 -6.85 11.24 8.25
N PRO A 119 -6.83 10.16 9.07
CA PRO A 119 -5.67 9.27 9.15
C PRO A 119 -5.37 8.54 7.82
N PHE A 120 -6.37 8.32 6.97
CA PHE A 120 -6.18 7.67 5.67
C PHE A 120 -5.44 8.62 4.74
N LEU A 121 -5.86 9.88 4.67
CA LEU A 121 -5.20 10.93 3.89
C LEU A 121 -3.74 11.14 4.32
N ILE A 122 -3.47 11.19 5.63
CA ILE A 122 -2.10 11.27 6.16
C ILE A 122 -1.27 10.06 5.69
N THR A 123 -1.84 8.87 5.74
CA THR A 123 -1.14 7.64 5.32
C THR A 123 -0.78 7.67 3.83
N TYR A 124 -1.68 8.14 2.97
CA TYR A 124 -1.39 8.32 1.55
C TYR A 124 -0.35 9.41 1.30
N TYR A 125 -0.41 10.50 2.07
CA TYR A 125 0.60 11.56 1.99
C TYR A 125 1.98 11.03 2.36
N ASN A 126 2.10 10.31 3.49
CA ASN A 126 3.34 9.69 3.94
C ASN A 126 3.87 8.66 2.93
N LEU A 127 2.97 7.90 2.27
CA LEU A 127 3.36 7.03 1.17
C LEU A 127 3.95 7.83 -0.01
N SER A 128 3.36 8.98 -0.35
CA SER A 128 3.85 9.82 -1.44
C SER A 128 5.25 10.40 -1.14
N GLU A 129 5.53 10.75 0.11
CA GLU A 129 6.83 11.21 0.58
C GLU A 129 7.86 10.07 0.60
N PHE A 130 7.45 8.87 1.05
CA PHE A 130 8.30 7.67 0.96
C PHE A 130 8.75 7.39 -0.48
N ILE A 131 7.83 7.48 -1.44
CA ILE A 131 8.13 7.29 -2.86
C ILE A 131 9.08 8.39 -3.35
N ALA A 132 8.86 9.65 -2.94
CA ALA A 132 9.72 10.76 -3.32
C ALA A 132 11.16 10.57 -2.83
N ASP A 133 11.34 10.15 -1.57
CA ASP A 133 12.64 9.88 -0.97
C ASP A 133 13.35 8.72 -1.67
N ARG A 134 12.61 7.65 -2.02
CA ARG A 134 13.16 6.52 -2.78
C ARG A 134 13.64 6.96 -4.17
N GLU A 135 12.80 7.71 -4.91
CA GLU A 135 13.15 8.23 -6.24
C GLU A 135 14.35 9.19 -6.18
N ALA A 136 14.45 10.02 -5.15
CA ALA A 136 15.57 10.93 -4.96
C ALA A 136 16.89 10.18 -4.73
N ALA A 137 16.84 9.06 -4.00
CA ALA A 137 18.01 8.22 -3.75
C ALA A 137 18.49 7.47 -5.00
N GLU A 138 17.56 6.99 -5.84
CA GLU A 138 17.86 6.32 -7.10
C GLU A 138 18.51 7.26 -8.13
N ARG A 139 18.19 8.56 -8.07
CA ARG A 139 18.74 9.57 -9.00
C ARG A 139 20.16 10.01 -8.69
N VAL A 140 20.77 9.58 -7.58
CA VAL A 140 22.17 9.93 -7.28
C VAL A 140 23.08 9.18 -8.27
N PRO A 141 23.76 9.88 -9.21
CA PRO A 141 24.46 9.24 -10.30
C PRO A 141 25.66 8.43 -9.79
N VAL A 142 25.83 7.24 -10.37
CA VAL A 142 26.94 6.27 -10.21
C VAL A 142 28.32 6.87 -10.56
N GLN A 143 28.42 8.16 -10.89
CA GLN A 143 29.67 8.80 -11.33
C GLN A 143 30.79 8.82 -10.27
N PHE A 144 30.50 8.55 -8.99
CA PHE A 144 31.54 8.47 -7.95
C PHE A 144 32.13 7.07 -7.72
N GLN A 145 31.72 6.02 -8.45
CA GLN A 145 32.26 4.66 -8.25
C GLN A 145 33.29 4.19 -9.30
N VAL A 146 33.62 4.99 -10.31
CA VAL A 146 34.55 4.55 -11.38
C VAL A 146 36.02 4.85 -11.07
N LEU A 147 36.35 5.63 -10.04
CA LEU A 147 37.74 6.02 -9.72
C LEU A 147 38.37 5.25 -8.55
N VAL A 148 38.09 3.95 -8.44
CA VAL A 148 38.99 3.03 -7.71
C VAL A 148 39.24 1.80 -8.58
N LYS A 149 39.83 2.04 -9.76
CA LYS A 149 40.55 0.98 -10.45
C LYS A 149 41.90 0.85 -9.74
N PRO A 150 42.24 -0.28 -9.10
CA PRO A 150 43.60 -0.48 -8.62
C PRO A 150 44.50 -0.39 -9.85
N VAL A 151 45.44 0.55 -9.82
CA VAL A 151 46.53 0.66 -10.79
C VAL A 151 47.25 -0.69 -10.77
N ALA A 152 47.05 -1.47 -11.83
CA ALA A 152 47.89 -2.62 -12.12
C ALA A 152 49.28 -2.08 -12.45
N THR A 153 50.22 -2.31 -11.54
CA THR A 153 51.66 -2.08 -11.75
C THR A 153 52.15 -2.99 -12.88
N PRO A 154 52.89 -2.49 -13.90
CA PRO A 154 53.40 -3.31 -14.99
C PRO A 154 54.60 -4.18 -14.56
N ALA A 155 54.70 -5.34 -15.24
CA ALA A 155 55.64 -6.49 -15.10
C ALA A 155 57.15 -6.14 -15.22
N ALA A 156 58.17 -6.97 -14.90
CA ALA A 156 58.45 -8.41 -15.20
C ALA A 156 59.80 -8.84 -14.53
N PRO A 157 60.50 -9.98 -14.84
CA PRO A 157 60.14 -11.27 -15.45
C PRO A 157 60.67 -12.55 -14.71
N ALA A 158 60.06 -13.69 -15.06
CA ALA A 158 60.58 -15.05 -15.27
C ALA A 158 61.51 -15.77 -14.25
N ALA A 159 61.03 -16.90 -13.72
CA ALA A 159 61.82 -18.14 -13.68
C ALA A 159 60.91 -19.39 -13.66
N THR A 160 61.11 -20.21 -14.68
CA THR A 160 60.45 -21.45 -15.08
C THR A 160 60.75 -22.60 -14.11
N ARG A 161 59.76 -23.43 -13.73
CA ARG A 161 59.99 -24.86 -13.49
C ARG A 161 58.74 -25.73 -13.67
N SER A 162 58.94 -26.70 -14.55
CA SER A 162 58.15 -27.81 -15.09
C SER A 162 57.56 -28.81 -14.05
N VAL A 163 56.29 -29.25 -14.18
CA VAL A 163 55.80 -30.56 -14.74
C VAL A 163 55.62 -31.66 -13.65
N PRO A 164 54.72 -32.68 -13.72
CA PRO A 164 53.35 -32.82 -14.31
C PRO A 164 52.40 -33.82 -13.55
N LEU A 165 51.30 -34.25 -14.22
CA LEU A 165 50.50 -35.51 -14.06
C LEU A 165 49.50 -35.53 -12.86
N LEU A 166 48.30 -36.11 -12.92
CA LEU A 166 47.72 -37.19 -13.73
C LEU A 166 46.18 -37.26 -13.48
N ARG A 167 45.43 -37.81 -14.46
CA ARG A 167 44.13 -38.56 -14.31
C ARG A 167 42.87 -37.74 -14.00
N SER A 168 41.66 -38.02 -14.51
CA SER A 168 41.11 -38.90 -15.56
C SER A 168 39.57 -38.76 -15.53
N ALA A 169 38.96 -38.81 -16.71
CA ALA A 169 37.62 -39.35 -17.04
C ALA A 169 36.34 -38.82 -16.33
N ALA A 170 35.57 -38.04 -17.09
CA ALA A 170 34.31 -38.45 -17.75
C ALA A 170 33.14 -39.13 -16.96
N VAL A 171 32.08 -38.31 -16.73
CA VAL A 171 30.62 -38.51 -17.01
C VAL A 171 29.82 -39.62 -16.24
N PRO A 172 28.47 -39.71 -16.36
CA PRO A 172 27.40 -39.19 -15.47
C PRO A 172 26.54 -40.30 -14.79
N SER A 173 25.63 -39.93 -13.88
CA SER A 173 24.40 -40.71 -13.64
C SER A 173 23.33 -39.91 -12.89
N ALA A 174 22.13 -39.85 -13.45
CA ALA A 174 20.87 -39.59 -12.76
C ALA A 174 20.03 -40.90 -12.82
N PRO A 175 18.77 -40.92 -12.31
CA PRO A 175 18.29 -40.86 -10.93
C PRO A 175 17.68 -42.22 -10.51
N PRO A 176 16.95 -42.32 -9.38
CA PRO A 176 15.55 -42.75 -9.53
C PRO A 176 14.53 -42.06 -8.59
N ALA A 177 13.27 -42.29 -8.94
CA ALA A 177 12.02 -41.74 -8.43
C ALA A 177 11.39 -42.53 -7.26
N GLU A 178 10.31 -41.96 -6.68
CA GLU A 178 9.09 -42.55 -6.02
C GLU A 178 8.66 -41.61 -4.87
N VAL A 179 7.51 -40.88 -4.86
CA VAL A 179 6.05 -41.20 -4.86
C VAL A 179 5.62 -41.85 -3.49
N PRO A 180 4.36 -41.78 -3.03
CA PRO A 180 3.63 -40.70 -2.35
C PRO A 180 2.99 -41.13 -0.98
N HIS A 181 2.69 -40.20 -0.07
CA HIS A 181 1.73 -40.42 1.04
C HIS A 181 1.11 -39.06 1.38
N GLY A 182 -0.15 -38.88 1.75
CA GLY A 182 -1.23 -39.76 2.17
C GLY A 182 -2.31 -38.87 2.81
N ALA A 183 -3.57 -39.25 2.68
CA ALA A 183 -4.76 -38.51 3.11
C ALA A 183 -4.95 -38.42 4.64
N SER A 184 -5.70 -37.42 5.12
CA SER A 184 -6.58 -37.51 6.31
C SER A 184 -7.40 -36.20 6.40
N SER A 185 -8.70 -36.21 6.09
CA SER A 185 -9.84 -36.38 7.02
C SER A 185 -9.88 -35.36 8.18
N SER A 186 -10.84 -34.42 8.12
CA SER A 186 -11.33 -33.72 9.31
C SER A 186 -12.82 -33.45 9.13
N ASP A 187 -13.59 -34.29 9.80
CA ASP A 187 -15.00 -34.12 10.13
C ASP A 187 -15.26 -32.81 10.90
N ALA A 188 -16.38 -32.14 10.60
CA ALA A 188 -17.20 -31.40 11.56
C ALA A 188 -18.51 -30.94 10.90
N PRO A 189 -19.67 -31.39 11.41
CA PRO A 189 -20.70 -30.46 11.92
C PRO A 189 -21.30 -30.98 13.25
N PRO A 190 -22.24 -30.30 13.97
CA PRO A 190 -23.25 -29.35 13.46
C PRO A 190 -23.59 -28.19 14.46
N PRO A 191 -24.81 -27.58 14.52
CA PRO A 191 -25.00 -26.14 14.69
C PRO A 191 -25.34 -25.76 16.14
N TYR A 192 -25.18 -24.47 16.48
CA TYR A 192 -25.58 -23.92 17.76
C TYR A 192 -27.09 -23.64 17.82
N GLU A 193 -27.66 -23.98 18.97
CA GLU A 193 -29.06 -23.77 19.36
C GLU A 193 -29.44 -22.28 19.45
N GLU A 194 -30.66 -22.02 18.98
CA GLU A 194 -31.48 -20.84 19.20
C GLU A 194 -32.05 -20.85 20.64
N LYS A 195 -31.86 -19.77 21.40
CA LYS A 195 -32.66 -19.49 22.60
C LYS A 195 -33.11 -18.03 22.63
N ALA A 196 -34.38 -17.93 23.01
CA ALA A 196 -35.27 -16.77 23.12
C ALA A 196 -34.73 -15.57 23.90
#